data_AF-A0A6P5CYV7-F1
#
_entry.id   AF-A0A6P5CYV7-F1
#
_cell.length_a   1.000
_cell.length_b   1.000
_cell.length_c   1.000
_cell.angle_alpha   90.00
_cell.angle_beta   90.00
_cell.angle_gamma   90.00
#
_symmetry.space_group_name_H-M   'P 1'
#
loop_
_entity.id
_entity.type
_entity.pdbx_description
1 polymer ?
#
loop_
_entity_poly.entity_id
_entity_poly.type
_entity_poly.pdbx_seq_one_letter_code
_entity_poly.pdbx_strand_id
1 'polypeptide(L)'
;MGTPNDQAVLQAIFNPDSPFGDIVGLDLGEEAEKEVDEGALEDLERELALSGGRGRTARQGFVQRGLVARLQGRDDDARRDFERAARLGSPFARRQLVLLNPYAALCNRMLADVMGQLRRPRDER
;
A
#
# COMPACT_ATOMS: atom_id res chain seq x y z
N MET A 1 20.50 15.88 17.22
CA MET A 1 20.78 15.37 15.86
C MET A 1 20.35 13.93 15.88
N GLY A 2 19.18 13.60 15.31
CA GLY A 2 18.62 12.25 15.40
C GLY A 2 19.51 11.28 14.63
N THR A 3 19.78 10.11 15.21
CA THR A 3 20.54 9.08 14.51
C THR A 3 19.75 8.59 13.29
N PRO A 4 20.40 7.98 12.28
CA PRO A 4 19.70 7.39 11.13
C PRO A 4 18.60 6.40 11.55
N ASN A 5 18.81 5.72 12.67
CA ASN A 5 17.83 4.82 13.27
C ASN A 5 16.60 5.59 13.80
N ASP A 6 16.80 6.71 14.49
CA ASP A 6 15.69 7.55 14.98
C ASP A 6 14.88 8.12 13.81
N GLN A 7 15.55 8.51 12.71
CA GLN A 7 14.88 9.01 11.52
C GLN A 7 14.06 7.92 10.81
N ALA A 8 14.56 6.69 10.74
CA ALA A 8 13.82 5.55 10.20
C ALA A 8 12.60 5.20 11.06
N VAL A 9 12.76 5.19 12.39
CA VAL A 9 11.65 4.96 13.34
C VAL A 9 10.58 6.03 13.20
N LEU A 10 10.96 7.31 13.15
CA LEU A 10 10.01 8.41 12.99
C LEU A 10 9.32 8.38 11.62
N GLN A 11 10.02 8.02 10.56
CA GLN A 11 9.43 7.83 9.24
C GLN A 11 8.40 6.69 9.24
N ALA A 12 8.69 5.56 9.88
CA ALA A 12 7.74 4.46 10.01
C ALA A 12 6.51 4.82 10.87
N ILE A 13 6.69 5.66 11.89
CA ILE A 13 5.59 6.16 12.76
C ILE A 13 4.69 7.14 11.99
N PHE A 14 5.28 8.02 11.18
CA PHE A 14 4.54 9.12 10.53
C PHE A 14 4.10 8.81 9.10
N ASN A 15 4.64 7.78 8.46
CA ASN A 15 4.26 7.29 7.13
C ASN A 15 3.97 5.78 7.19
N PRO A 16 2.89 5.35 7.89
CA PRO A 16 2.60 3.93 8.10
C PRO A 16 2.15 3.20 6.83
N ASP A 17 1.87 3.94 5.75
CA ASP A 17 1.49 3.41 4.43
C ASP A 17 2.69 3.26 3.48
N SER A 18 3.91 3.66 3.88
CA SER A 18 5.11 3.43 3.10
C SER A 18 5.30 1.92 2.85
N PRO A 19 5.25 1.45 1.60
CA PRO A 19 5.49 0.06 1.29
C PRO A 19 6.92 -0.32 1.68
N PHE A 20 7.16 -1.61 1.95
CA PHE A 20 8.50 -2.12 2.24
C PHE A 20 9.50 -1.63 1.19
N GLY A 21 10.38 -0.69 1.55
CA GLY A 21 11.37 -0.11 0.63
C GLY A 21 11.68 1.37 0.86
N ASP A 22 10.73 2.18 1.34
CA ASP A 22 10.91 3.64 1.44
C ASP A 22 11.51 4.10 2.78
N ILE A 23 12.54 3.39 3.27
CA ILE A 23 13.34 3.86 4.40
C ILE A 23 14.38 4.83 3.83
N VAL A 24 14.19 6.12 4.10
CA VAL A 24 15.09 7.21 3.68
C VAL A 24 16.54 6.86 4.06
N GLY A 25 17.35 6.55 3.04
CA GLY A 25 18.73 6.05 3.20
C GLY A 25 19.19 5.08 2.10
N LEU A 26 18.27 4.56 1.27
CA LEU A 26 18.61 3.91 0.02
C LEU A 26 18.24 4.86 -1.13
N ASP A 27 19.26 5.35 -1.81
CA ASP A 27 19.14 6.02 -3.10
C ASP A 27 18.62 5.00 -4.13
N LEU A 28 17.31 4.79 -4.15
CA LEU A 28 16.63 4.10 -5.25
C LEU A 28 16.34 5.18 -6.28
N GLY A 29 17.36 5.44 -7.10
CA GLY A 29 17.26 6.32 -8.26
C GLY A 29 16.03 5.99 -9.10
N GLU A 30 15.43 7.08 -9.59
CA GLU A 30 14.56 7.17 -10.76
C GLU A 30 13.41 6.15 -10.85
N GLU A 31 12.20 6.69 -10.63
CA GLU A 31 10.92 6.23 -11.19
C GLU A 31 10.92 4.76 -11.63
N ALA A 32 10.63 3.86 -10.70
CA ALA A 32 10.17 2.55 -11.10
C ALA A 32 8.83 2.73 -11.81
N GLU A 33 8.86 2.96 -13.12
CA GLU A 33 7.78 2.60 -14.03
C GLU A 33 7.52 1.11 -13.78
N LYS A 34 6.60 0.82 -12.86
CA LYS A 34 6.22 -0.55 -12.56
C LYS A 34 5.30 -0.99 -13.69
N GLU A 35 5.90 -1.45 -14.79
CA GLU A 35 5.20 -2.24 -15.79
C GLU A 35 4.53 -3.40 -15.06
N VAL A 36 3.22 -3.28 -14.90
CA VAL A 36 2.41 -4.40 -14.46
C VAL A 36 2.16 -5.24 -15.68
N ASP A 37 2.66 -6.46 -15.65
CA ASP A 37 2.42 -7.45 -16.70
C ASP A 37 0.90 -7.66 -16.82
N GLU A 38 0.32 -7.16 -17.92
CA GLU A 38 -1.11 -7.31 -18.22
C GLU A 38 -1.50 -8.80 -18.29
N GLY A 39 -0.57 -9.66 -18.74
CA GLY A 39 -0.77 -11.10 -18.77
C GLY A 39 -0.96 -11.70 -17.37
N ALA A 40 -0.23 -11.19 -16.37
CA ALA A 40 -0.40 -11.63 -14.99
C ALA A 40 -1.78 -11.25 -14.42
N LEU A 41 -2.34 -10.10 -14.84
CA LEU A 41 -3.70 -9.72 -14.45
C LEU A 41 -4.75 -10.60 -15.13
N GLU A 42 -4.59 -10.92 -16.42
CA GLU A 42 -5.48 -11.83 -17.14
C GLU A 42 -5.49 -13.23 -16.53
N ASP A 43 -4.32 -13.75 -16.15
CA ASP A 43 -4.19 -15.04 -15.48
C ASP A 43 -4.93 -15.06 -14.13
N LEU A 44 -4.79 -14.00 -13.34
CA LEU A 44 -5.51 -13.85 -12.07
C LEU A 44 -7.04 -13.76 -12.28
N GLU A 45 -7.50 -13.07 -13.32
CA GLU A 45 -8.92 -13.02 -13.65
C GLU A 45 -9.46 -14.38 -14.08
N ARG A 46 -8.70 -15.11 -14.89
CA ARG A 46 -9.03 -16.47 -15.30
C ARG A 46 -9.05 -17.42 -14.10
N GLU A 47 -8.09 -17.33 -13.18
CA GLU A 47 -8.06 -18.09 -11.93
C GLU A 47 -9.33 -17.83 -11.09
N LEU A 48 -9.70 -16.57 -10.93
CA LEU A 48 -10.89 -16.17 -10.17
C LEU A 48 -12.19 -16.67 -10.82
N ALA A 49 -12.27 -16.66 -12.14
CA ALA A 49 -13.39 -17.20 -12.89
C ALA A 49 -13.50 -18.73 -12.72
N LEU A 50 -12.39 -19.46 -12.88
CA LEU A 50 -12.34 -20.91 -12.73
C LEU A 50 -12.63 -21.39 -11.31
N SER A 51 -12.17 -20.64 -10.30
CA SER A 51 -12.46 -20.91 -8.89
C SER A 51 -13.87 -20.48 -8.46
N GLY A 52 -14.62 -19.79 -9.33
CA GLY A 52 -15.95 -19.26 -9.03
C GLY A 52 -15.97 -18.27 -7.86
N GLY A 53 -14.85 -17.60 -7.60
CA GLY A 53 -14.68 -16.68 -6.47
C GLY A 53 -14.74 -17.34 -5.09
N ARG A 54 -14.53 -18.66 -4.97
CA ARG A 54 -14.60 -19.40 -3.71
C ARG A 54 -13.34 -20.22 -3.41
N GLY A 55 -13.21 -20.63 -2.15
CA GLY A 55 -12.15 -21.52 -1.70
C GLY A 55 -10.79 -20.85 -1.53
N ARG A 56 -9.74 -21.68 -1.42
CA ARG A 56 -8.37 -21.23 -1.15
C ARG A 56 -7.74 -20.53 -2.34
N THR A 57 -8.00 -21.02 -3.55
CA THR A 57 -7.56 -20.44 -4.83
C THR A 57 -8.07 -19.02 -4.97
N ALA A 58 -9.39 -18.81 -4.96
CA ALA A 58 -9.97 -17.46 -5.08
C ALA A 58 -9.45 -16.48 -4.02
N ARG A 59 -9.24 -16.96 -2.78
CA ARG A 59 -8.65 -16.15 -1.72
C ARG A 59 -7.26 -15.65 -2.07
N GLN A 60 -6.41 -16.48 -2.67
CA GLN A 60 -5.08 -16.05 -3.12
C GLN A 60 -5.19 -15.13 -4.33
N GLY A 61 -6.01 -15.47 -5.34
CA GLY A 61 -6.25 -14.61 -6.50
C GLY A 61 -6.69 -13.19 -6.13
N PHE A 62 -7.65 -13.04 -5.20
CA PHE A 62 -8.06 -11.73 -4.69
C PHE A 62 -6.94 -11.01 -3.92
N VAL A 63 -6.12 -11.70 -3.13
CA VAL A 63 -4.98 -11.06 -2.45
C VAL A 63 -3.96 -10.54 -3.46
N GLN A 64 -3.60 -11.35 -4.44
CA GLN A 64 -2.60 -10.99 -5.45
C GLN A 64 -3.10 -9.82 -6.30
N ARG A 65 -4.32 -9.91 -6.83
CA ARG A 65 -4.91 -8.81 -7.63
C ARG A 65 -5.07 -7.53 -6.82
N GLY A 66 -5.45 -7.63 -5.54
CA GLY A 66 -5.49 -6.49 -4.63
C GLY A 66 -4.12 -5.82 -4.43
N LEU A 67 -3.05 -6.60 -4.34
CA LEU A 67 -1.68 -6.06 -4.23
C LEU A 67 -1.22 -5.39 -5.52
N VAL A 68 -1.53 -5.96 -6.68
CA VAL A 68 -1.25 -5.34 -7.98
C VAL A 68 -2.01 -4.00 -8.11
N ALA A 69 -3.28 -3.96 -7.70
CA ALA A 69 -4.06 -2.73 -7.70
C ALA A 69 -3.43 -1.66 -6.78
N ARG A 70 -2.96 -2.02 -5.58
CA ARG A 70 -2.22 -1.07 -4.70
C ARG A 70 -0.96 -0.55 -5.37
N LEU A 71 -0.21 -1.42 -6.04
CA LEU A 71 1.03 -1.05 -6.73
C LEU A 71 0.79 0.00 -7.81
N GLN A 72 -0.38 -0.04 -8.44
CA GLN A 72 -0.83 0.88 -9.47
C GLN A 72 -1.57 2.11 -8.91
N GLY A 73 -1.61 2.29 -7.58
CA GLY A 73 -2.35 3.38 -6.93
C GLY A 73 -3.88 3.26 -6.99
N ARG A 74 -4.41 2.10 -7.40
CA ARG A 74 -5.85 1.81 -7.50
C ARG A 74 -6.38 1.28 -6.17
N ASP A 75 -6.30 2.09 -5.12
CA ASP A 75 -6.59 1.65 -3.74
C ASP A 75 -8.03 1.21 -3.49
N ASP A 76 -9.01 1.76 -4.24
CA ASP A 76 -10.41 1.32 -4.15
C ASP A 76 -10.62 -0.08 -4.75
N ASP A 77 -9.95 -0.38 -5.86
CA ASP A 77 -9.96 -1.73 -6.43
C ASP A 77 -9.26 -2.71 -5.50
N ALA A 78 -8.13 -2.30 -4.93
CA ALA A 78 -7.41 -3.08 -3.93
C ALA A 78 -8.29 -3.42 -2.72
N ARG A 79 -9.01 -2.43 -2.16
CA ARG A 79 -9.95 -2.67 -1.06
C ARG A 79 -10.99 -3.73 -1.43
N ARG A 80 -11.63 -3.59 -2.59
CA ARG A 80 -12.71 -4.51 -3.01
C ARG A 80 -12.22 -5.95 -3.07
N ASP A 81 -11.01 -6.17 -3.56
CA ASP A 81 -10.42 -7.51 -3.59
C ASP A 81 -9.98 -8.00 -2.21
N PHE A 82 -9.38 -7.14 -1.38
CA PHE A 82 -9.07 -7.53 0.00
C PHE A 82 -10.32 -7.83 0.83
N GLU A 83 -11.44 -7.15 0.61
CA GLU A 83 -12.72 -7.49 1.24
C GLU A 83 -13.19 -8.90 0.88
N ARG A 84 -13.13 -9.25 -0.41
CA ARG A 84 -13.47 -10.60 -0.87
C ARG A 84 -12.53 -11.65 -0.28
N ALA A 85 -11.22 -11.40 -0.30
CA ALA A 85 -10.23 -12.28 0.31
C ALA A 85 -10.43 -12.44 1.83
N ALA A 86 -10.78 -11.37 2.54
CA ALA A 86 -11.04 -11.38 3.97
C ALA A 86 -12.30 -12.19 4.34
N ARG A 87 -13.35 -12.11 3.51
CA ARG A 87 -14.56 -12.94 3.62
C ARG A 87 -14.24 -14.43 3.44
N LEU A 88 -13.25 -14.75 2.59
CA LEU A 88 -12.73 -16.10 2.41
C LEU A 88 -11.68 -16.51 3.47
N GLY A 89 -11.49 -15.69 4.51
CA GLY A 89 -10.65 -16.00 5.67
C GLY A 89 -9.18 -15.60 5.53
N SER A 90 -8.82 -14.67 4.65
CA SER A 90 -7.43 -14.18 4.55
C SER A 90 -7.08 -13.25 5.72
N PRO A 91 -6.17 -13.62 6.63
CA PRO A 91 -5.72 -12.73 7.70
C PRO A 91 -4.87 -11.57 7.13
N PHE A 92 -4.13 -11.82 6.06
CA PHE A 92 -3.37 -10.81 5.35
C PHE A 92 -4.30 -9.71 4.82
N ALA A 93 -5.36 -10.09 4.11
CA ALA A 93 -6.29 -9.12 3.53
C ALA A 93 -6.98 -8.26 4.59
N ARG A 94 -7.32 -8.84 5.75
CA ARG A 94 -7.88 -8.07 6.88
C ARG A 94 -6.91 -7.00 7.37
N ARG A 95 -5.61 -7.32 7.48
CA ARG A 95 -4.59 -6.31 7.85
C ARG A 95 -4.46 -5.24 6.76
N GLN A 96 -4.48 -5.63 5.48
CA GLN A 96 -4.43 -4.68 4.38
C GLN A 96 -5.63 -3.74 4.36
N LEU A 97 -6.84 -4.18 4.73
CA LEU A 97 -8.01 -3.30 4.85
C LEU A 97 -7.93 -2.29 5.99
N VAL A 98 -7.18 -2.61 7.05
CA VAL A 98 -6.91 -1.65 8.13
C VAL A 98 -5.97 -0.56 7.64
N LEU A 99 -4.89 -0.92 6.93
CA LEU A 99 -3.95 0.03 6.31
C LEU A 99 -4.65 0.88 5.24
N LEU A 100 -5.40 0.18 4.39
CA LEU A 100 -6.66 0.59 3.79
C LEU A 100 -7.24 1.92 4.28
N ASN A 101 -7.61 1.96 5.56
CA ASN A 101 -8.70 2.77 6.09
C ASN A 101 -8.63 4.26 5.66
N PRO A 102 -9.73 4.82 5.10
CA PRO A 102 -9.71 6.18 4.55
C PRO A 102 -9.51 7.24 5.64
N TYR A 103 -9.91 6.95 6.88
CA TYR A 103 -9.62 7.85 8.01
C TYR A 103 -8.14 7.82 8.37
N ALA A 104 -7.50 6.64 8.40
CA ALA A 104 -6.07 6.53 8.63
C ALA A 104 -5.27 7.27 7.53
N ALA A 105 -5.61 7.03 6.25
CA ALA A 105 -4.97 7.72 5.12
C ALA A 105 -5.13 9.24 5.19
N LEU A 106 -6.33 9.74 5.57
CA LEU A 106 -6.59 11.17 5.74
C LEU A 106 -5.81 11.77 6.92
N CYS A 107 -5.74 11.07 8.04
CA CYS A 107 -4.93 11.48 9.19
C CYS A 107 -3.44 11.53 8.83
N ASN A 108 -2.93 10.51 8.13
CA ASN A 108 -1.56 10.44 7.67
C ASN A 108 -1.25 11.60 6.71
N ARG A 109 -2.17 11.92 5.79
CA ARG A 109 -2.06 13.06 4.88
C ARG A 109 -1.99 14.39 5.63
N MET A 110 -2.91 14.63 6.56
CA MET A 110 -2.92 15.85 7.37
C MET A 110 -1.63 16.00 8.18
N LEU A 111 -1.15 14.91 8.79
CA LEU A 111 0.08 14.92 9.57
C LEU A 111 1.31 15.17 8.68
N ALA A 112 1.39 14.56 7.50
CA ALA A 112 2.45 14.82 6.53
C ALA A 112 2.46 16.29 6.08
N ASP A 113 1.29 16.89 5.83
CA ASP A 113 1.17 18.31 5.46
C ASP A 113 1.70 19.23 6.57
N VAL A 114 1.32 18.97 7.83
CA VAL A 114 1.78 19.74 9.00
C VAL A 114 3.29 19.58 9.20
N MET A 115 3.83 18.36 9.10
CA MET A 115 5.27 18.11 9.23
C MET A 115 6.07 18.76 8.09
N GLY A 116 5.50 18.81 6.88
CA GLY A 116 6.06 19.53 5.74
C GLY A 116 6.14 21.04 5.98
N GLN A 117 5.12 21.63 6.60
CA GLN A 117 5.11 23.04 6.98
C GLN A 117 6.19 23.37 8.03
N LEU A 118 6.41 22.47 9.00
CA LEU A 118 7.46 22.64 10.02
C LEU A 118 8.88 22.46 9.49
N ARG A 119 9.06 21.69 8.41
CA ARG A 119 10.36 21.47 7.75
C ARG A 119 10.76 22.57 6.76
N ARG A 120 9.81 23.38 6.29
CA ARG A 120 10.17 24.60 5.53
C ARG A 120 10.86 25.56 6.49
N PRO A 121 12.14 25.92 6.28
CA PRO A 121 12.75 26.99 7.05
C PRO A 121 11.86 28.22 6.86
N ARG A 122 11.59 28.94 7.97
CA ARG A 122 11.03 30.29 7.89
C ARG A 122 12.07 31.14 7.17
N ASP A 123 11.99 31.18 5.85
CA ASP A 123 12.64 32.22 5.08
C ASP A 123 11.56 33.19 4.60
N GLU A 124 11.91 34.47 4.76
CA GLU A 124 11.17 35.66 4.35
C GLU A 124 10.05 36.18 5.30
N ARG A 125 10.46 36.72 6.45
CA ARG A 125 10.56 38.19 6.71
C ARG A 125 10.93 38.49 8.16
#